data_AF-A0A388Q7W3-F1
#
_entry.id   AF-A0A388Q7W3-F1
#
_cell.length_a   1.000
_cell.length_b   1.000
_cell.length_c   1.000
_cell.angle_alpha   90.00
_cell.angle_beta   90.00
_cell.angle_gamma   90.00
#
_symmetry.space_group_name_H-M   'P 1'
#
loop_
_entity.id
_entity.type
_entity.pdbx_description
1 polymer ?
#
loop_
_entity_poly.entity_id
_entity_poly.type
_entity_poly.pdbx_seq_one_letter_code
_entity_poly.pdbx_strand_id
1 'polypeptide(L)'
;MVNHALQHVLLSPHFDDVVFSCGALVAQWARSGQRVAIVTVCAGLPPAGPLSAYASKLHRRWNPQMEGRPAQIVALRRAEDLRAADLLGAMAITSLFQTVSTA
;
A
#
# COMPACT_ATOMS: atom_id res chain seq x y z
N MET A 1 5.74 -32.93 -0.61
CA MET A 1 6.31 -31.61 -0.93
C MET A 1 5.18 -30.59 -0.84
N VAL A 2 5.18 -29.72 0.16
CA VAL A 2 4.17 -28.66 0.26
C VAL A 2 4.63 -27.53 -0.66
N ASN A 3 3.81 -27.17 -1.65
CA ASN A 3 4.14 -26.12 -2.60
C ASN A 3 4.22 -24.77 -1.86
N HIS A 4 5.40 -24.14 -1.84
CA HIS A 4 5.61 -22.84 -1.21
C HIS A 4 5.19 -21.66 -2.09
N ALA A 5 4.64 -21.87 -3.28
CA ALA A 5 4.19 -20.79 -4.16
C ALA A 5 3.05 -19.95 -3.53
N LEU A 6 2.99 -18.67 -3.87
CA LEU A 6 1.81 -17.83 -3.63
C LEU A 6 0.65 -18.40 -4.45
N GLN A 7 -0.52 -18.60 -3.84
CA GLN A 7 -1.74 -19.00 -4.56
C GLN A 7 -2.48 -17.78 -5.12
N HIS A 8 -2.40 -16.64 -4.41
CA HIS A 8 -3.09 -15.42 -4.78
C HIS A 8 -2.14 -14.23 -4.73
N VAL A 9 -2.16 -13.42 -5.79
CA VAL A 9 -1.47 -12.14 -5.86
C VAL A 9 -2.49 -11.09 -6.26
N LEU A 10 -2.74 -10.14 -5.38
CA LEU A 10 -3.66 -9.03 -5.64
C LEU A 10 -2.83 -7.77 -5.87
N LEU A 11 -3.10 -7.08 -6.98
CA LEU A 11 -2.49 -5.79 -7.28
C LEU A 11 -3.37 -4.68 -6.70
N SER A 12 -2.85 -3.99 -5.69
CA SER A 12 -3.49 -2.84 -5.06
C SER A 12 -2.97 -1.57 -5.71
N PRO A 13 -3.83 -0.70 -6.29
CA PRO A 13 -3.36 0.59 -6.79
C PRO A 13 -2.72 1.42 -5.66
N HIS A 14 -3.38 1.55 -4.51
CA HIS A 14 -2.90 2.27 -3.33
C HIS A 14 -2.89 1.40 -2.07
N PHE A 15 -2.40 1.96 -0.95
CA PHE A 15 -2.18 1.31 0.36
C PHE A 15 -3.44 0.82 1.10
N ASP A 16 -4.58 0.74 0.43
CA ASP A 16 -5.90 0.52 1.03
C ASP A 16 -6.87 -0.25 0.11
N ASP A 17 -6.74 -0.09 -1.22
CA ASP A 17 -7.70 -0.60 -2.19
C ASP A 17 -8.01 -2.10 -2.05
N VAL A 18 -7.01 -2.98 -1.94
CA VAL A 18 -7.25 -4.42 -1.77
C VAL A 18 -7.90 -4.73 -0.42
N VAL A 19 -7.47 -4.06 0.65
CA VAL A 19 -8.05 -4.28 1.99
C VAL A 19 -9.52 -3.89 2.01
N PHE A 20 -9.87 -2.74 1.43
CA PHE A 20 -11.25 -2.25 1.38
C PHE A 20 -12.13 -2.97 0.36
N SER A 21 -11.58 -3.47 -0.74
CA SER A 21 -12.37 -4.13 -1.79
C SER A 21 -12.46 -5.64 -1.63
N CYS A 22 -11.38 -6.27 -1.13
CA CYS A 22 -11.22 -7.73 -1.14
C CYS A 22 -10.76 -8.29 0.21
N GLY A 23 -10.71 -7.49 1.28
CA GLY A 23 -10.17 -7.93 2.58
C GLY A 23 -10.82 -9.19 3.14
N ALA A 24 -12.13 -9.35 2.99
CA ALA A 24 -12.84 -10.56 3.41
C ALA A 24 -12.37 -11.82 2.65
N LEU A 25 -12.13 -11.70 1.35
CA LEU A 25 -11.67 -12.78 0.48
C LEU A 25 -10.21 -13.15 0.80
N VAL A 26 -9.36 -12.14 0.99
CA VAL A 26 -7.97 -12.33 1.44
C VAL A 26 -7.93 -13.10 2.75
N ALA A 27 -8.69 -12.67 3.75
CA ALA A 27 -8.72 -13.32 5.05
C ALA A 27 -9.31 -14.74 4.97
N GLN A 28 -10.28 -14.99 4.09
CA GLN A 28 -10.82 -16.33 3.85
C GLN A 28 -9.75 -17.27 3.29
N TRP A 29 -9.01 -16.84 2.26
CA TRP A 29 -7.93 -17.64 1.69
C TRP A 29 -6.81 -17.89 2.70
N ALA A 30 -6.38 -16.86 3.42
CA ALA A 30 -5.36 -16.98 4.46
C ALA A 30 -5.76 -17.98 5.55
N ARG A 31 -7.01 -17.89 6.07
CA ARG A 31 -7.52 -18.86 7.08
C ARG A 31 -7.63 -20.29 6.56
N SER A 32 -7.80 -20.48 5.25
CA SER A 32 -7.77 -21.80 4.62
C SER A 32 -6.35 -22.34 4.37
N GLY A 33 -5.32 -21.64 4.87
CA GLY A 33 -3.92 -22.03 4.71
C GLY A 33 -3.31 -21.65 3.36
N GLN A 34 -4.00 -20.85 2.55
CA GLN A 34 -3.48 -20.37 1.26
C GLN A 34 -2.62 -19.13 1.47
N ARG A 35 -1.51 -19.05 0.75
CA ARG A 35 -0.58 -17.91 0.75
C ARG A 35 -1.09 -16.83 -0.19
N VAL A 36 -1.30 -15.64 0.36
CA VAL A 36 -1.77 -14.46 -0.37
C VAL A 36 -0.71 -13.35 -0.28
N ALA A 37 -0.46 -12.67 -1.40
CA ALA A 37 0.31 -11.43 -1.42
C ALA A 37 -0.54 -10.27 -1.94
N ILE A 38 -0.39 -9.11 -1.31
CA ILE A 38 -0.93 -7.83 -1.75
C ILE A 38 0.25 -7.01 -2.26
N VAL A 39 0.24 -6.64 -3.54
CA VAL A 39 1.28 -5.84 -4.17
C VAL A 39 0.76 -4.43 -4.39
N THR A 40 1.26 -3.47 -3.63
CA THR A 40 0.84 -2.07 -3.76
C THR A 40 1.67 -1.35 -4.84
N VAL A 41 1.01 -0.89 -5.89
CA VAL A 41 1.63 -0.36 -7.12
C VAL A 41 2.08 1.09 -6.95
N CYS A 42 1.19 2.00 -6.54
CA CYS A 42 1.48 3.43 -6.37
C CYS A 42 2.09 3.72 -4.99
N ALA A 43 3.19 3.07 -4.68
CA ALA A 43 3.83 3.11 -3.37
C ALA A 43 5.21 3.82 -3.34
N GLY A 44 5.54 4.51 -4.43
CA GLY A 44 6.74 5.31 -4.57
C GLY A 44 6.77 6.53 -3.66
N LEU A 45 7.98 7.09 -3.48
CA LEU A 45 8.14 8.37 -2.82
C LEU A 45 7.75 9.51 -3.78
N PRO A 46 7.14 10.59 -3.26
CA PRO A 46 6.89 11.77 -4.06
C PRO A 46 8.24 12.38 -4.49
N PRO A 47 8.31 12.99 -5.69
CA PRO A 47 9.52 13.64 -6.17
C PRO A 47 9.94 14.80 -5.25
N ALA A 48 11.21 15.16 -5.30
CA ALA A 48 11.70 16.34 -4.60
C ALA A 48 10.99 17.62 -5.09
N GLY A 49 10.75 18.56 -4.19
CA GLY A 49 10.11 19.84 -4.51
C GLY A 49 8.72 20.00 -3.88
N PRO A 50 8.03 21.11 -4.16
CA PRO A 50 6.71 21.36 -3.63
C PRO A 50 5.68 20.40 -4.22
N LEU A 51 4.76 19.95 -3.38
CA LEU A 51 3.58 19.25 -3.85
C LEU A 51 2.67 20.19 -4.65
N SER A 52 1.87 19.62 -5.55
CA SER A 52 0.74 20.35 -6.14
C SER A 52 -0.23 20.82 -5.04
N ALA A 53 -0.98 21.88 -5.30
CA ALA A 53 -1.98 22.38 -4.37
C ALA A 53 -3.00 21.29 -3.97
N TYR A 54 -3.34 20.41 -4.91
CA TYR A 54 -4.24 19.29 -4.65
C TYR A 54 -3.62 18.23 -3.72
N ALA A 55 -2.36 17.83 -3.96
CA ALA A 55 -1.67 16.87 -3.09
C ALA A 55 -1.45 17.43 -1.67
N SER A 56 -1.10 18.72 -1.54
CA SER A 56 -1.02 19.40 -0.24
C SER A 56 -2.36 19.39 0.51
N LYS A 57 -3.47 19.68 -0.20
CA LYS A 57 -4.82 19.62 0.40
C LYS A 57 -5.16 18.21 0.88
N LEU A 58 -4.81 17.17 0.13
CA LEU A 58 -5.00 15.78 0.55
C LEU A 58 -4.18 15.43 1.79
N HIS A 59 -2.89 15.77 1.80
CA HIS A 59 -2.02 15.49 2.96
C HIS A 59 -2.50 16.22 4.22
N ARG A 60 -2.91 17.48 4.11
CA ARG A 60 -3.50 18.25 5.22
C ARG A 60 -4.79 17.60 5.73
N ARG A 61 -5.64 17.09 4.83
CA ARG A 61 -6.88 16.39 5.20
C ARG A 61 -6.60 15.06 5.91
N TRP A 62 -5.61 14.30 5.46
CA TRP A 62 -5.25 13.00 6.05
C TRP A 62 -4.56 13.15 7.39
N ASN A 63 -3.59 14.06 7.48
CA ASN A 63 -2.88 14.33 8.71
C ASN A 63 -2.35 15.78 8.74
N PRO A 64 -3.06 16.72 9.38
CA PRO A 64 -2.67 18.13 9.37
C PRO A 64 -1.36 18.38 10.12
N GLN A 65 -1.00 17.52 11.08
CA GLN A 65 0.27 17.65 11.82
C GLN A 65 1.46 17.34 10.90
N MET A 66 1.29 16.49 9.89
CA MET A 66 2.34 16.10 8.92
C MET A 66 2.34 16.93 7.63
N GLU A 67 1.67 18.08 7.63
CA GLU A 67 1.74 19.00 6.50
C GLU A 67 3.20 19.38 6.17
N GLY A 68 3.50 19.48 4.87
CA GLY A 68 4.86 19.75 4.38
C GLY A 68 5.83 18.57 4.46
N ARG A 69 5.39 17.39 4.93
CA ARG A 69 6.25 16.20 5.12
C ARG A 69 5.76 15.02 4.26
N PRO A 70 5.77 15.14 2.92
CA PRO A 70 5.12 14.18 2.02
C PRO A 70 5.70 12.76 2.06
N ALA A 71 7.02 12.62 2.22
CA ALA A 71 7.64 11.30 2.39
C ALA A 71 7.19 10.60 3.68
N GLN A 72 6.92 11.37 4.75
CA GLN A 72 6.43 10.81 6.02
C GLN A 72 4.97 10.36 5.92
N ILE A 73 4.14 11.07 5.15
CA ILE A 73 2.77 10.62 4.83
C ILE A 73 2.81 9.27 4.09
N VAL A 74 3.68 9.10 3.09
CA VAL A 74 3.83 7.82 2.37
C VAL A 74 4.35 6.73 3.31
N ALA A 75 5.33 7.02 4.16
CA ALA A 75 5.84 6.07 5.15
C ALA A 75 4.75 5.63 6.15
N LEU A 76 3.91 6.57 6.60
CA LEU A 76 2.77 6.27 7.46
C LEU A 76 1.77 5.34 6.76
N ARG A 77 1.34 5.69 5.54
CA ARG A 77 0.40 4.85 4.77
C ARG A 77 0.96 3.46 4.46
N ARG A 78 2.26 3.36 4.21
CA ARG A 78 2.93 2.05 4.06
C ARG A 78 2.89 1.25 5.36
N ALA A 79 3.11 1.88 6.52
CA ALA A 79 3.01 1.20 7.80
C ALA A 79 1.56 0.76 8.11
N GLU A 80 0.57 1.53 7.68
CA GLU A 80 -0.85 1.17 7.74
C GLU A 80 -1.14 -0.07 6.87
N ASP A 81 -0.69 -0.09 5.61
CA ASP A 81 -0.82 -1.21 4.66
C ASP A 81 -0.19 -2.50 5.20
N LEU A 82 1.05 -2.41 5.69
CA LEU A 82 1.76 -3.54 6.30
C LEU A 82 0.97 -4.14 7.47
N ARG A 83 0.44 -3.28 8.36
CA ARG A 83 -0.36 -3.73 9.51
C ARG A 83 -1.69 -4.33 9.07
N ALA A 84 -2.36 -3.74 8.08
CA ALA A 84 -3.62 -4.24 7.57
C ALA A 84 -3.44 -5.62 6.90
N ALA A 85 -2.39 -5.80 6.09
CA ALA A 85 -2.07 -7.09 5.48
C ALA A 85 -1.75 -8.17 6.53
N ASP A 86 -0.97 -7.83 7.56
CA ASP A 86 -0.65 -8.73 8.68
C ASP A 86 -1.92 -9.20 9.41
N LEU A 87 -2.84 -8.29 9.71
CA LEU A 87 -4.15 -8.62 10.31
C LEU A 87 -5.00 -9.56 9.45
N LEU A 88 -4.84 -9.51 8.12
CA LEU A 88 -5.55 -10.40 7.18
C LEU A 88 -4.80 -11.73 6.94
N GLY A 89 -3.59 -11.91 7.48
CA GLY A 89 -2.75 -13.08 7.21
C GLY A 89 -2.13 -13.09 5.81
N ALA A 90 -1.94 -11.93 5.21
CA ALA A 90 -1.36 -11.77 3.87
C ALA A 90 0.02 -11.10 3.92
N MET A 91 0.82 -11.35 2.89
CA MET A 91 2.11 -10.67 2.71
C MET A 91 1.90 -9.36 1.96
N ALA A 92 2.29 -8.23 2.54
CA ALA A 92 2.36 -6.96 1.82
C ALA A 92 3.70 -6.82 1.09
N ILE A 93 3.64 -6.49 -0.20
CA ILE A 93 4.78 -6.23 -1.07
C ILE A 93 4.63 -4.81 -1.61
N THR A 94 5.58 -3.96 -1.28
CA THR A 94 5.57 -2.58 -1.74
C THR A 94 6.41 -2.44 -2.99
N SER A 95 5.80 -2.11 -4.13
CA SER A 95 6.55 -1.87 -5.36
C SER A 95 7.34 -0.55 -5.27
N LEU A 96 8.60 -0.58 -5.68
CA LEU A 96 9.45 0.62 -5.81
C LEU A 96 9.27 1.31 -7.16
N PHE A 97 8.09 1.21 -7.81
CA PHE A 97 7.84 1.97 -9.04
C PHE A 97 8.01 3.47 -8.77
N GLN A 98 9.16 4.00 -9.13
CA GLN A 98 9.39 5.43 -9.28
C GLN A 98 8.88 5.76 -10.67
N THR A 99 7.86 6.61 -10.75
CA THR A 99 7.54 7.24 -12.03
C THR A 99 8.79 7.98 -12.48
N VAL A 100 9.33 7.60 -13.64
CA VAL A 100 10.36 8.38 -14.31
C VAL A 100 9.68 9.68 -14.68
N SER A 101 9.90 10.73 -13.90
CA SER A 101 9.44 12.07 -14.25
C SER A 101 10.30 12.54 -15.42
N THR A 102 9.84 12.29 -16.65
CA THR A 102 10.29 13.07 -17.80
C THR A 102 9.68 14.46 -17.64
N ALA A 103 10.41 15.32 -16.93
CA ALA A 103 10.28 16.77 -17.09
C ALA A 103 10.87 17.17 -18.45
#